data_AF-A0A016VXH4-F1
#
_entry.id   AF-A0A016VXH4-F1
#
_cell.length_a   1.000
_cell.length_b   1.000
_cell.length_c   1.000
_cell.angle_alpha   90.00
_cell.angle_beta   90.00
_cell.angle_gamma   90.00
#
_symmetry.space_group_name_H-M   'P 1'
#
loop_
_entity.id
_entity.type
_entity.pdbx_description
1 polymer ?
#
loop_
_entity_poly.entity_id
_entity_poly.type
_entity_poly.pdbx_seq_one_letter_code
_entity_poly.pdbx_strand_id
1 'polypeptide(L)'
;MGLRISTKLFVISIGTAASVRITRNVSEHDAVTIMGHENQDATKNGIDENFSIEKQLSKRHKRQDHQKQYDKMEENDEAYYGIPYDLGSIMQYAPSNENATVIAKDKNYSRTMGSPFVSFTDKLLVNKHYNCSEFCREETAVQCANNGFLDPKDCNTCVCPKGFGGKSCEKRPDGCGQDVEARTEWQTINLTIYNRDNNGEYMECTVWILADPGKKIEVQIVGVSTGLDSTGCGKAGVEIKMKNDTRLTGYRFCSDEDNGISLKSNSNLVPVIMYSKVATPLDVILNYHSVSST
;
A
#
# COMPACT_ATOMS: atom_id res chain seq x y z
N MET A 1 -32.69 -11.05 19.97
CA MET A 1 -31.39 -11.76 19.90
C MET A 1 -30.41 -10.79 19.26
N GLY A 2 -29.52 -10.20 20.06
CA GLY A 2 -28.78 -8.98 19.69
C GLY A 2 -27.60 -9.25 18.75
N LEU A 3 -27.52 -8.49 17.66
CA LEU A 3 -26.31 -8.37 16.85
C LEU A 3 -25.25 -7.62 17.66
N ARG A 4 -24.18 -8.32 18.07
CA ARG A 4 -22.93 -7.69 18.51
C ARG A 4 -22.14 -7.32 17.26
N ILE A 5 -22.22 -6.06 16.85
CA ILE A 5 -21.32 -5.48 15.86
C ILE A 5 -20.06 -5.06 16.64
N SER A 6 -18.92 -5.69 16.32
CA SER A 6 -17.62 -5.34 16.86
C SER A 6 -17.33 -3.86 16.55
N THR A 7 -17.28 -3.04 17.60
CA THR A 7 -17.04 -1.60 17.51
C THR A 7 -15.53 -1.38 17.61
N LYS A 8 -14.84 -1.17 16.49
CA LYS A 8 -13.50 -0.59 16.53
C LYS A 8 -13.65 0.91 16.78
N LEU A 9 -13.40 1.30 18.03
CA LEU A 9 -13.44 2.68 18.51
C LEU A 9 -12.05 3.31 18.29
N PHE A 10 -11.91 4.20 17.31
CA PHE A 10 -10.73 5.08 17.25
C PHE A 10 -10.98 6.27 18.17
N VAL A 11 -10.45 6.20 19.39
CA VAL A 11 -10.32 7.36 20.28
C VAL A 11 -8.88 7.86 20.13
N ILE A 12 -8.72 9.02 19.51
CA ILE A 12 -7.49 9.82 19.67
C ILE A 12 -7.80 10.84 20.75
N SER A 13 -7.28 10.60 21.95
CA SER A 13 -7.33 11.56 23.05
C SER A 13 -6.25 12.61 22.80
N ILE A 14 -6.62 13.69 22.13
CA ILE A 14 -5.74 14.86 21.94
C ILE A 14 -5.81 15.66 23.24
N GLY A 15 -4.69 15.70 23.97
CA GLY A 15 -4.55 16.50 25.18
C GLY A 15 -4.77 17.97 24.85
N THR A 16 -5.89 18.50 25.33
CA THR A 16 -6.33 19.91 25.34
C THR A 16 -6.61 20.58 23.97
N ALA A 17 -7.92 20.80 23.75
CA ALA A 17 -8.59 21.80 22.89
C ALA A 17 -8.95 21.51 21.42
N ALA A 18 -8.73 20.31 20.89
CA ALA A 18 -9.47 19.86 19.70
C ALA A 18 -9.62 18.33 19.72
N SER A 19 -10.81 17.83 19.99
CA SER A 19 -11.16 16.43 19.74
C SER A 19 -11.97 16.38 18.46
N VAL A 20 -11.37 15.94 17.36
CA VAL A 20 -12.14 15.63 16.15
C VAL A 20 -12.87 14.31 16.41
N ARG A 21 -14.13 14.42 16.87
CA ARG A 21 -15.05 13.29 16.92
C ARG A 21 -15.55 13.00 15.51
N ILE A 22 -14.92 12.05 14.85
CA ILE A 22 -15.48 11.46 13.63
C ILE A 22 -16.66 10.56 14.06
N THR A 23 -17.88 11.08 13.94
CA THR A 23 -19.10 10.30 14.20
C THR A 23 -19.31 9.23 13.14
N ARG A 24 -19.99 8.13 13.51
CA ARG A 24 -20.24 6.94 12.68
C ARG A 24 -20.64 7.29 11.24
N ASN A 25 -20.08 6.56 10.27
CA ASN A 25 -20.27 6.62 8.80
C ASN A 25 -19.36 7.59 8.03
N VAL A 26 -18.13 7.81 8.46
CA VAL A 26 -17.10 8.47 7.64
C VAL A 26 -16.20 7.38 7.07
N SER A 27 -15.98 7.39 5.74
CA SER A 27 -15.07 6.43 5.10
C SER A 27 -13.62 6.70 5.54
N GLU A 28 -12.73 5.71 5.44
CA GLU A 28 -11.31 5.91 5.76
C GLU A 28 -10.70 7.03 4.90
N HIS A 29 -11.12 7.14 3.63
CA HIS A 29 -10.77 8.24 2.73
C HIS A 29 -11.18 9.59 3.31
N ASP A 30 -12.46 9.74 3.68
CA ASP A 30 -12.97 11.00 4.22
C ASP A 30 -12.32 11.36 5.57
N ALA A 31 -11.95 10.35 6.36
CA ALA A 31 -11.21 10.58 7.60
C ALA A 31 -9.81 11.14 7.33
N VAL A 32 -9.09 10.62 6.32
CA VAL A 32 -7.79 11.16 5.89
C VAL A 32 -7.93 12.58 5.34
N THR A 33 -8.98 12.85 4.56
CA THR A 33 -9.29 14.21 4.08
C THR A 33 -9.59 15.19 5.22
N ILE A 34 -10.40 14.78 6.20
CA ILE A 34 -10.73 15.59 7.39
C ILE A 34 -9.49 15.90 8.23
N MET A 35 -8.49 15.01 8.22
CA MET A 35 -7.18 15.24 8.84
C MET A 35 -6.28 16.22 8.05
N GLY A 36 -6.84 16.92 7.06
CA GLY A 36 -6.16 18.00 6.33
C GLY A 36 -5.36 17.53 5.12
N HIS A 37 -5.60 16.31 4.63
CA HIS A 37 -4.87 15.76 3.49
C HIS A 37 -5.72 15.76 2.23
N GLU A 38 -5.30 16.51 1.22
CA GLU A 38 -5.91 16.50 -0.10
C GLU A 38 -5.35 15.35 -0.96
N ASN A 39 -5.99 15.08 -2.11
CA ASN A 39 -5.60 13.99 -3.01
C ASN A 39 -4.12 14.07 -3.38
N GLN A 40 -3.41 12.92 -3.38
CA GLN A 40 -1.99 12.90 -3.79
C GLN A 40 -1.83 13.40 -5.23
N ASP A 41 -2.84 13.12 -6.08
CA ASP A 41 -2.94 13.52 -7.48
C ASP A 41 -2.86 15.04 -7.73
N ALA A 42 -2.90 15.88 -6.69
CA ALA A 42 -2.78 17.33 -6.79
C ALA A 42 -1.34 17.85 -6.59
N THR A 43 -0.35 17.00 -6.27
CA THR A 43 1.05 17.43 -6.07
C THR A 43 1.86 17.50 -7.37
N LYS A 44 2.48 18.66 -7.65
CA LYS A 44 3.21 18.95 -8.90
C LYS A 44 4.36 17.99 -9.20
N ASN A 45 5.10 17.53 -8.17
CA ASN A 45 6.21 16.59 -8.28
C ASN A 45 5.75 15.11 -8.42
N GLY A 46 4.57 14.75 -7.88
CA GLY A 46 3.98 13.43 -8.05
C GLY A 46 3.46 13.17 -9.47
N ILE A 47 2.82 14.18 -10.06
CA ILE A 47 2.19 14.10 -11.39
C ILE A 47 3.22 13.83 -12.50
N ASP A 48 4.29 14.63 -12.54
CA ASP A 48 5.23 14.60 -13.67
C ASP A 48 6.22 13.43 -13.57
N GLU A 49 6.45 12.83 -12.41
CA GLU A 49 7.31 11.64 -12.25
C GLU A 49 6.56 10.31 -12.31
N ASN A 50 5.34 10.23 -11.75
CA ASN A 50 4.64 8.96 -11.58
C ASN A 50 3.51 8.72 -12.59
N PHE A 51 3.07 9.75 -13.33
CA PHE A 51 1.98 9.60 -14.29
C PHE A 51 2.32 10.04 -15.71
N SER A 52 1.60 9.44 -16.65
CA SER A 52 1.45 9.94 -18.01
C SER A 52 0.01 10.42 -18.17
N ILE A 53 -0.17 11.69 -18.55
CA ILE A 53 -1.47 12.20 -18.99
C ILE A 53 -1.62 11.84 -20.46
N GLU A 54 -2.39 10.81 -20.79
CA GLU A 54 -2.75 10.57 -22.19
C GLU A 54 -3.70 11.67 -22.65
N LYS A 55 -3.21 12.52 -23.57
CA LYS A 55 -3.96 13.60 -24.20
C LYS A 55 -4.96 13.07 -25.23
N GLN A 56 -5.72 12.02 -24.92
CA GLN A 56 -6.89 11.61 -25.71
C GLN A 56 -8.08 12.53 -25.38
N LEU A 57 -7.87 13.83 -25.58
CA LEU A 57 -8.96 14.81 -25.64
C LEU A 57 -9.71 14.58 -26.96
N SER A 58 -10.57 13.56 -26.98
CA SER A 58 -11.79 13.65 -27.77
C SER A 58 -12.47 14.96 -27.39
N LYS A 59 -12.65 15.85 -28.37
CA LYS A 59 -13.13 17.24 -28.24
C LYS A 59 -14.55 17.41 -27.66
N ARG A 60 -15.08 16.46 -26.91
CA ARG A 60 -16.45 16.50 -26.38
C ARG A 60 -16.49 16.00 -24.94
N HIS A 61 -16.88 16.89 -24.04
CA HIS A 61 -17.17 16.68 -22.61
C HIS A 61 -16.03 16.94 -21.60
N LYS A 62 -15.42 18.13 -21.65
CA LYS A 62 -14.97 18.77 -20.40
C LYS A 62 -16.20 19.34 -19.68
N ARG A 63 -16.74 18.63 -18.69
CA ARG A 63 -17.55 19.30 -17.65
C ARG A 63 -16.59 20.16 -16.83
N GLN A 64 -16.82 21.46 -16.79
CA GLN A 64 -15.95 22.44 -16.12
C GLN A 64 -15.74 22.17 -14.61
N ASP A 65 -16.57 21.33 -13.98
CA ASP A 65 -16.50 21.06 -12.53
C ASP A 65 -15.40 20.07 -12.10
N HIS A 66 -14.91 19.18 -12.95
CA HIS A 66 -13.87 18.19 -12.56
C HIS A 66 -12.43 18.71 -12.73
N GLN A 67 -12.24 19.86 -13.36
CA GLN A 67 -10.90 20.41 -13.61
C GLN A 67 -10.19 20.76 -12.30
N LYS A 68 -10.93 21.28 -11.31
CA LYS A 68 -10.39 21.69 -9.99
C LYS A 68 -9.81 20.56 -9.15
N GLN A 69 -10.28 19.32 -9.33
CA GLN A 69 -9.81 18.17 -8.56
C GLN A 69 -8.41 17.68 -8.98
N TYR A 70 -7.93 18.14 -10.14
CA TYR A 70 -6.62 17.82 -10.71
C TYR A 70 -5.76 19.08 -10.91
N ASP A 71 -6.20 20.23 -10.36
CA ASP A 71 -5.41 21.45 -10.41
C ASP A 71 -4.16 21.24 -9.54
N LYS A 72 -2.99 21.43 -10.15
CA LYS A 72 -1.69 21.29 -9.48
C LYS A 72 -1.63 22.28 -8.32
N MET A 73 -1.44 21.79 -7.09
CA MET A 73 -1.18 22.61 -5.91
C MET A 73 0.12 23.40 -6.12
N GLU A 74 0.16 24.63 -5.61
CA GLU A 74 1.40 25.39 -5.56
C GLU A 74 2.44 24.65 -4.71
N GLU A 75 3.66 24.67 -5.21
CA GLU A 75 4.79 23.85 -4.80
C GLU A 75 5.30 24.29 -3.42
N ASN A 76 4.71 23.74 -2.36
CA ASN A 76 5.36 23.70 -1.05
C ASN A 76 5.75 22.25 -0.78
N ASP A 77 6.96 21.87 -1.20
CA ASP A 77 7.60 20.59 -0.82
C ASP A 77 7.64 20.37 0.70
N GLU A 78 7.50 21.44 1.49
CA GLU A 78 7.35 21.44 2.95
C GLU A 78 6.08 20.71 3.42
N ALA A 79 4.99 20.69 2.63
CA ALA A 79 3.71 20.10 3.03
C ALA A 79 3.72 18.56 3.06
N TYR A 80 4.71 17.92 2.42
CA TYR A 80 4.79 16.47 2.28
C TYR A 80 5.94 15.82 3.07
N TYR A 81 6.72 16.62 3.81
CA TYR A 81 7.71 16.14 4.78
C TYR A 81 8.72 15.11 4.24
N GLY A 82 9.07 15.20 2.95
CA GLY A 82 9.98 14.25 2.27
C GLY A 82 9.43 12.82 2.18
N ILE A 83 8.12 12.63 2.27
CA ILE A 83 7.46 11.34 2.07
C ILE A 83 7.31 11.11 0.56
N PRO A 84 7.68 9.93 0.04
CA PRO A 84 7.54 9.65 -1.38
C PRO A 84 6.06 9.46 -1.76
N TYR A 85 5.74 9.73 -3.02
CA TYR A 85 4.42 9.50 -3.59
C TYR A 85 4.05 8.02 -3.60
N ASP A 86 2.85 7.66 -3.14
CA ASP A 86 2.39 6.26 -3.03
C ASP A 86 1.15 5.99 -3.89
N LEU A 87 1.34 5.31 -5.01
CA LEU A 87 0.26 4.90 -5.92
C LEU A 87 -0.75 3.93 -5.29
N GLY A 88 -0.47 3.40 -4.09
CA GLY A 88 -1.41 2.59 -3.31
C GLY A 88 -2.06 3.31 -2.14
N SER A 89 -1.86 4.63 -2.00
CA SER A 89 -2.55 5.46 -1.02
C SER A 89 -4.06 5.39 -1.19
N ILE A 90 -4.80 5.51 -0.09
CA ILE A 90 -6.25 5.65 -0.15
C ILE A 90 -6.69 6.93 -0.88
N MET A 91 -5.79 7.93 -0.91
CA MET A 91 -5.97 9.22 -1.57
C MET A 91 -5.56 9.21 -3.04
N GLN A 92 -5.22 8.04 -3.60
CA GLN A 92 -4.90 7.86 -5.01
C GLN A 92 -6.16 7.48 -5.81
N TYR A 93 -6.50 8.29 -6.82
CA TYR A 93 -7.61 7.93 -7.71
C TYR A 93 -7.32 6.66 -8.51
N ALA A 94 -8.40 5.92 -8.79
CA ALA A 94 -8.38 4.82 -9.74
C ALA A 94 -8.08 5.31 -11.16
N PRO A 95 -7.47 4.47 -12.02
CA PRO A 95 -7.39 4.79 -13.44
C PRO A 95 -8.82 4.93 -14.00
N SER A 96 -9.11 6.04 -14.67
CA SER A 96 -10.43 6.26 -15.28
C SER A 96 -10.54 5.43 -16.56
N ASN A 97 -11.47 4.48 -16.62
CA ASN A 97 -11.65 3.66 -17.82
C ASN A 97 -12.40 4.44 -18.92
N GLU A 98 -11.99 4.17 -20.17
CA GLU A 98 -12.42 4.77 -21.46
C GLU A 98 -11.81 6.12 -21.86
N ASN A 99 -11.25 6.92 -20.95
CA ASN A 99 -10.41 8.08 -21.24
C ASN A 99 -9.54 8.40 -20.01
N ALA A 100 -8.57 7.55 -19.71
CA ALA A 100 -7.75 7.68 -18.51
C ALA A 100 -7.01 9.02 -18.50
N THR A 101 -7.50 9.98 -17.69
CA THR A 101 -6.84 11.28 -17.49
C THR A 101 -5.47 11.11 -16.84
N VAL A 102 -5.28 10.01 -16.08
CA VAL A 102 -4.08 9.71 -15.29
C VAL A 102 -3.78 8.21 -15.35
N ILE A 103 -2.60 7.84 -15.86
CA ILE A 103 -2.10 6.45 -15.94
C ILE A 103 -0.73 6.41 -15.25
N ALA A 104 -0.48 5.40 -14.41
CA ALA A 104 0.85 5.19 -13.84
C ALA A 104 1.90 4.96 -14.95
N LYS A 105 3.03 5.68 -14.89
CA LYS A 105 4.13 5.46 -15.84
C LYS A 105 4.66 4.03 -15.80
N ASP A 106 4.81 3.53 -14.58
CA ASP A 106 5.09 2.12 -14.35
C ASP A 106 3.78 1.34 -14.37
N LYS A 107 3.54 0.67 -15.49
CA LYS A 107 2.28 -0.04 -15.78
C LYS A 107 1.95 -1.12 -14.75
N ASN A 108 2.93 -1.65 -14.01
CA ASN A 108 2.68 -2.64 -12.96
C ASN A 108 1.88 -2.06 -11.78
N TYR A 109 1.81 -0.73 -11.63
CA TYR A 109 0.97 -0.08 -10.63
C TYR A 109 -0.49 0.15 -11.05
N SER A 110 -0.87 -0.20 -12.28
CA SER A 110 -2.22 0.11 -12.81
C SER A 110 -3.34 -0.43 -11.91
N ARG A 111 -3.19 -1.65 -11.37
CA ARG A 111 -4.15 -2.25 -10.43
C ARG A 111 -3.96 -1.85 -8.97
N THR A 112 -2.85 -1.18 -8.65
CA THR A 112 -2.57 -0.67 -7.29
C THR A 112 -3.32 0.63 -7.03
N MET A 113 -3.45 1.47 -8.06
CA MET A 113 -4.22 2.72 -8.04
C MET A 113 -5.70 2.49 -7.72
N GLY A 114 -6.34 3.48 -7.08
CA GLY A 114 -7.72 3.35 -6.59
C GLY A 114 -7.84 2.42 -5.39
N SER A 115 -6.75 2.30 -4.62
CA SER A 115 -6.63 1.46 -3.44
C SER A 115 -7.68 1.81 -2.39
N PRO A 116 -8.43 0.83 -1.85
CA PRO A 116 -9.32 1.09 -0.71
C PRO A 116 -8.59 1.03 0.65
N PHE A 117 -7.26 0.98 0.66
CA PHE A 117 -6.46 0.76 1.87
C PHE A 117 -5.72 2.02 2.29
N VAL A 118 -5.79 2.37 3.58
CA VAL A 118 -4.88 3.35 4.17
C VAL A 118 -3.45 2.80 4.11
N SER A 119 -2.60 3.45 3.32
CA SER A 119 -1.22 3.00 3.12
C SER A 119 -0.31 3.37 4.30
N PHE A 120 0.92 2.87 4.28
CA PHE A 120 1.89 3.25 5.30
C PHE A 120 2.29 4.73 5.20
N THR A 121 2.42 5.26 3.97
CA THR A 121 2.74 6.67 3.77
C THR A 121 1.62 7.58 4.25
N ASP A 122 0.36 7.17 4.13
CA ASP A 122 -0.78 7.93 4.67
C ASP A 122 -0.65 8.09 6.19
N LYS A 123 -0.33 7.01 6.89
CA LYS A 123 -0.10 7.03 8.35
C LYS A 123 1.10 7.87 8.74
N LEU A 124 2.20 7.74 7.99
CA LEU A 124 3.42 8.50 8.22
C LEU A 124 3.20 10.01 8.00
N LEU A 125 2.43 10.36 6.98
CA LEU A 125 2.09 11.74 6.65
C LEU A 125 1.30 12.39 7.78
N VAL A 126 0.24 11.73 8.26
CA VAL A 126 -0.54 12.19 9.43
C VAL A 126 0.36 12.30 10.67
N ASN A 127 1.20 11.29 10.94
CA ASN A 127 2.09 11.28 12.10
C ASN A 127 3.06 12.47 12.08
N LYS A 128 3.64 12.79 10.92
CA LYS A 128 4.52 13.95 10.75
C LYS A 128 3.75 15.27 10.83
N HIS A 129 2.59 15.36 10.17
CA HIS A 129 1.81 16.59 10.10
C HIS A 129 1.34 17.08 11.47
N TYR A 130 1.00 16.16 12.37
CA TYR A 130 0.58 16.48 13.74
C TYR A 130 1.70 16.39 14.78
N ASN A 131 2.97 16.29 14.36
CA ASN A 131 4.14 16.14 15.24
C ASN A 131 3.97 15.04 16.31
N CYS A 132 3.30 13.93 15.97
CA CYS A 132 3.01 12.85 16.91
C CYS A 132 4.28 12.20 17.48
N SER A 133 5.41 12.29 16.78
CA SER A 133 6.69 11.75 17.26
C SER A 133 7.26 12.48 18.48
N GLU A 134 6.83 13.72 18.77
CA GLU A 134 7.30 14.48 19.95
C GLU A 134 6.86 13.86 21.29
N PHE A 135 5.84 13.00 21.27
CA PHE A 135 5.42 12.27 22.48
C PHE A 135 6.45 11.22 22.93
N CYS A 136 7.36 10.83 22.05
CA CYS A 136 8.41 9.86 22.34
C CYS A 136 9.76 10.54 22.59
N ARG A 137 10.35 10.26 23.77
CA ARG A 137 11.71 10.71 24.09
C ARG A 137 12.72 9.80 23.38
N GLU A 138 13.57 10.39 22.55
CA GLU A 138 14.52 9.67 21.69
C GLU A 138 15.45 8.72 22.44
N GLU A 139 15.90 9.09 23.65
CA GLU A 139 16.88 8.34 24.45
C GLU A 139 16.39 6.95 24.89
N THR A 140 15.07 6.74 24.96
CA THR A 140 14.45 5.50 25.44
C THR A 140 13.69 4.75 24.36
N ALA A 141 13.61 5.32 23.16
CA ALA A 141 12.78 4.81 22.09
C ALA A 141 13.45 3.68 21.31
N VAL A 142 12.65 2.71 20.87
CA VAL A 142 13.14 1.63 20.01
C VAL A 142 13.61 2.18 18.66
N GLN A 143 14.68 1.60 18.09
CA GLN A 143 15.13 1.97 16.74
C GLN A 143 14.34 1.18 15.70
N CYS A 144 13.59 1.86 14.84
CA CYS A 144 12.79 1.22 13.80
C CYS A 144 13.64 0.84 12.59
N ALA A 145 13.58 -0.43 12.18
CA ALA A 145 14.14 -0.93 10.93
C ALA A 145 13.17 -0.73 9.76
N ASN A 146 13.64 -1.01 8.55
CA ASN A 146 12.83 -1.03 7.32
C ASN A 146 11.94 0.20 7.15
N ASN A 147 12.43 1.39 7.48
CA ASN A 147 11.72 2.67 7.40
C ASN A 147 10.41 2.76 8.21
N GLY A 148 10.28 1.96 9.29
CA GLY A 148 9.22 2.15 10.28
C GLY A 148 9.36 3.48 11.04
N PHE A 149 8.29 3.90 11.72
CA PHE A 149 8.30 5.04 12.63
C PHE A 149 7.77 4.63 14.00
N LEU A 150 8.16 5.35 15.06
CA LEU A 150 7.73 5.07 16.42
C LEU A 150 6.21 5.17 16.56
N ASP A 151 5.60 4.21 17.26
CA ASP A 151 4.19 4.34 17.62
C ASP A 151 4.03 5.45 18.68
N PRO A 152 3.29 6.55 18.38
CA PRO A 152 3.13 7.66 19.33
C PRO A 152 2.34 7.27 20.59
N LYS A 153 1.69 6.10 20.61
CA LYS A 153 1.01 5.57 21.80
C LYS A 153 1.90 4.64 22.64
N ASP A 154 2.94 4.07 22.05
CA ASP A 154 3.92 3.21 22.72
C ASP A 154 5.30 3.34 22.05
N CYS A 155 6.16 4.16 22.66
CA CYS A 155 7.49 4.46 22.15
C CYS A 155 8.47 3.27 22.17
N ASN A 156 8.06 2.09 22.66
CA ASN A 156 8.83 0.86 22.63
C ASN A 156 8.47 -0.05 21.45
N THR A 157 7.56 0.38 20.57
CA THR A 157 7.21 -0.33 19.35
C THR A 157 7.15 0.62 18.16
N CYS A 158 7.31 0.06 16.97
CA CYS A 158 7.23 0.76 15.71
C CYS A 158 5.92 0.44 14.98
N VAL A 159 5.40 1.42 14.26
CA VAL A 159 4.47 1.21 13.14
C VAL A 159 5.31 0.80 11.94
N CYS A 160 5.00 -0.37 11.39
CA CYS A 160 5.79 -0.99 10.32
C CYS A 160 5.14 -0.83 8.94
N PRO A 161 5.95 -0.68 7.87
CA PRO A 161 5.43 -0.79 6.52
C PRO A 161 4.82 -2.17 6.27
N LYS A 162 3.84 -2.23 5.36
CA LYS A 162 3.16 -3.48 5.02
C LYS A 162 4.17 -4.53 4.55
N GLY A 163 4.05 -5.75 5.09
CA GLY A 163 4.99 -6.84 4.87
C GLY A 163 6.15 -6.90 5.87
N PHE A 164 6.21 -6.00 6.87
CA PHE A 164 7.20 -6.00 7.95
C PHE A 164 6.52 -5.94 9.32
N GLY A 165 7.15 -6.51 10.34
CA GLY A 165 6.62 -6.59 11.70
C GLY A 165 7.72 -6.81 12.75
N GLY A 166 7.29 -7.11 13.97
CA GLY A 166 8.16 -7.04 15.15
C GLY A 166 8.16 -5.66 15.79
N LYS A 167 8.72 -5.58 17.00
CA LYS A 167 8.74 -4.33 17.76
C LYS A 167 9.52 -3.25 17.04
N SER A 168 10.55 -3.62 16.28
CA SER A 168 11.37 -2.71 15.49
C SER A 168 11.21 -2.91 13.98
N CYS A 169 10.15 -3.56 13.50
CA CYS A 169 9.94 -3.82 12.06
C CYS A 169 11.05 -4.67 11.38
N GLU A 170 11.79 -5.45 12.16
CA GLU A 170 12.98 -6.21 11.76
C GLU A 170 12.66 -7.60 11.19
N LYS A 171 11.44 -8.09 11.42
CA LYS A 171 11.01 -9.45 11.06
C LYS A 171 9.78 -9.43 10.15
N ARG A 172 9.44 -10.60 9.62
CA ARG A 172 8.17 -10.80 8.92
C ARG A 172 7.00 -10.62 9.91
N PRO A 173 5.85 -10.07 9.49
CA PRO A 173 4.65 -10.01 10.32
C PRO A 173 4.28 -11.37 10.89
N ASP A 174 3.83 -11.37 12.14
CA ASP A 174 3.29 -12.56 12.78
C ASP A 174 2.01 -13.00 12.06
N GLY A 175 1.73 -14.32 12.02
CA GLY A 175 0.61 -14.89 11.29
C GLY A 175 1.05 -15.94 10.28
N CYS A 176 0.29 -16.09 9.19
CA CYS A 176 0.55 -17.06 8.13
C CYS A 176 1.61 -16.57 7.12
N GLY A 177 2.10 -17.52 6.32
CA GLY A 177 3.16 -17.35 5.34
C GLY A 177 4.51 -17.85 5.86
N GLN A 178 5.57 -17.58 5.11
CA GLN A 178 6.88 -18.23 5.31
C GLN A 178 8.02 -17.41 4.69
N ASP A 179 9.24 -17.73 5.10
CA ASP A 179 10.45 -17.19 4.51
C ASP A 179 10.99 -18.25 3.52
N VAL A 180 11.33 -17.83 2.30
CA VAL A 180 11.87 -18.71 1.26
C VAL A 180 13.13 -18.09 0.66
N GLU A 181 14.10 -18.93 0.33
CA GLU A 181 15.36 -18.50 -0.27
C GLU A 181 15.31 -18.60 -1.80
N ALA A 182 15.68 -17.52 -2.48
CA ALA A 182 15.82 -17.44 -3.92
C ALA A 182 17.23 -17.86 -4.37
N ARG A 183 17.31 -19.00 -5.05
CA ARG A 183 18.52 -19.53 -5.69
C ARG A 183 18.59 -19.02 -7.12
N THR A 184 19.71 -19.24 -7.79
CA THR A 184 19.87 -18.87 -9.21
C THR A 184 18.86 -19.56 -10.13
N GLU A 185 18.38 -20.73 -9.69
CA GLU A 185 17.47 -21.58 -10.43
C GLU A 185 16.03 -21.21 -10.08
N TRP A 186 15.16 -21.24 -11.08
CA TRP A 186 13.74 -20.98 -10.89
C TRP A 186 13.11 -21.94 -9.89
N GLN A 187 12.47 -21.36 -8.87
CA GLN A 187 11.69 -22.04 -7.86
C GLN A 187 10.23 -21.60 -7.98
N THR A 188 9.30 -22.49 -7.64
CA THR A 188 7.86 -22.19 -7.67
C THR A 188 7.30 -22.19 -6.26
N ILE A 189 6.40 -21.25 -5.98
CA ILE A 189 5.59 -21.23 -4.77
C ILE A 189 4.11 -21.08 -5.14
N ASN A 190 3.30 -21.94 -4.54
CA ASN A 190 1.84 -21.91 -4.65
C ASN A 190 1.29 -21.35 -3.35
N LEU A 191 0.44 -20.35 -3.45
CA LEU A 191 -0.11 -19.64 -2.33
C LEU A 191 -1.63 -19.56 -2.46
N THR A 192 -2.34 -19.73 -1.35
CA THR A 192 -3.80 -19.66 -1.31
C THR A 192 -4.23 -18.85 -0.09
N ILE A 193 -5.17 -17.92 -0.28
CA ILE A 193 -5.76 -17.16 0.83
C ILE A 193 -7.26 -16.94 0.62
N TYR A 194 -8.02 -16.95 1.72
CA TYR A 194 -9.44 -16.61 1.75
C TYR A 194 -9.86 -16.34 3.18
N ASN A 195 -10.83 -15.45 3.35
CA ASN A 195 -11.44 -15.20 4.64
C ASN A 195 -12.72 -16.04 4.78
N ARG A 196 -12.62 -17.16 5.51
CA ARG A 196 -13.77 -18.04 5.83
C ARG A 196 -14.87 -17.34 6.61
N ASP A 197 -14.50 -16.43 7.50
CA ASP A 197 -15.43 -15.79 8.41
C ASP A 197 -16.32 -14.77 7.68
N ASN A 198 -15.85 -14.28 6.51
CA ASN A 198 -16.55 -13.32 5.65
C ASN A 198 -17.15 -12.14 6.43
N ASN A 199 -16.46 -11.74 7.49
CA ASN A 199 -16.88 -10.73 8.47
C ASN A 199 -16.59 -9.29 7.99
N GLY A 200 -16.09 -9.14 6.76
CA GLY A 200 -15.67 -7.87 6.18
C GLY A 200 -14.25 -7.44 6.54
N GLU A 201 -13.53 -8.17 7.40
CA GLU A 201 -12.11 -7.93 7.68
C GLU A 201 -11.24 -8.64 6.65
N TYR A 202 -10.01 -8.16 6.44
CA TYR A 202 -9.05 -8.86 5.59
C TYR A 202 -8.28 -9.88 6.41
N MET A 203 -8.18 -11.09 5.88
CA MET A 203 -7.11 -12.02 6.24
C MET A 203 -5.89 -11.65 5.41
N GLU A 204 -4.70 -11.60 6.02
CA GLU A 204 -3.44 -11.34 5.34
C GLU A 204 -2.40 -12.42 5.68
N CYS A 205 -1.63 -12.86 4.68
CA CYS A 205 -0.46 -13.72 4.84
C CYS A 205 0.74 -13.09 4.14
N THR A 206 1.89 -13.09 4.79
CA THR A 206 3.12 -12.51 4.20
C THR A 206 4.14 -13.60 3.97
N VAL A 207 4.73 -13.63 2.78
CA VAL A 207 5.91 -14.43 2.43
C VAL A 207 7.08 -13.49 2.20
N TRP A 208 8.26 -13.83 2.72
CA TRP A 208 9.51 -13.15 2.40
C TRP A 208 10.33 -14.00 1.45
N ILE A 209 10.61 -13.48 0.26
CA ILE A 209 11.57 -14.08 -0.65
C ILE A 209 12.92 -13.39 -0.40
N LEU A 210 13.92 -14.17 -0.01
CA LEU A 210 15.23 -13.71 0.43
C LEU A 210 16.30 -14.16 -0.55
N ALA A 211 17.23 -13.28 -0.91
CA ALA A 211 18.43 -13.60 -1.66
C ALA A 211 19.68 -13.15 -0.90
N ASP A 212 20.83 -13.71 -1.28
CA ASP A 212 22.12 -13.30 -0.71
C ASP A 212 22.35 -11.79 -0.86
N PRO A 213 23.06 -11.15 0.07
CA PRO A 213 23.44 -9.75 -0.05
C PRO A 213 24.12 -9.46 -1.39
N GLY A 214 23.72 -8.37 -2.04
CA GLY A 214 24.22 -7.99 -3.37
C GLY A 214 23.55 -8.70 -4.54
N LYS A 215 22.55 -9.56 -4.31
CA LYS A 215 21.66 -10.09 -5.37
C LYS A 215 20.32 -9.35 -5.39
N LYS A 216 19.65 -9.44 -6.54
CA LYS A 216 18.25 -9.05 -6.74
C LYS A 216 17.42 -10.32 -6.94
N ILE A 217 16.11 -10.19 -6.92
CA ILE A 217 15.15 -11.28 -7.09
C ILE A 217 14.26 -10.94 -8.29
N GLU A 218 14.13 -11.88 -9.21
CA GLU A 218 13.12 -11.82 -10.26
C GLU A 218 11.95 -12.72 -9.87
N VAL A 219 10.73 -12.21 -10.04
CA VAL A 219 9.48 -12.92 -9.76
C VAL A 219 8.60 -12.86 -10.99
N GLN A 220 8.14 -14.02 -11.45
CA GLN A 220 7.17 -14.16 -12.52
C GLN A 220 5.85 -14.66 -11.95
N ILE A 221 4.77 -13.99 -12.33
CA ILE A 221 3.40 -14.40 -12.01
C ILE A 221 2.99 -15.47 -13.02
N VAL A 222 2.81 -16.70 -12.54
CA VAL A 222 2.44 -17.84 -13.39
C VAL A 222 0.92 -17.99 -13.46
N GLY A 223 0.24 -17.75 -12.34
CA GLY A 223 -1.20 -17.92 -12.22
C GLY A 223 -1.79 -17.07 -11.11
N VAL A 224 -2.96 -16.47 -11.36
CA VAL A 224 -3.82 -15.80 -10.38
C VAL A 224 -5.27 -16.25 -10.61
N SER A 225 -6.02 -16.51 -9.54
CA SER A 225 -7.44 -16.90 -9.65
C SER A 225 -8.30 -15.84 -10.36
N THR A 226 -9.33 -16.30 -11.04
CA THR A 226 -10.32 -15.45 -11.73
C THR A 226 -11.48 -15.04 -10.83
N GLY A 227 -12.23 -14.01 -11.25
CA GLY A 227 -13.47 -13.59 -10.58
C GLY A 227 -13.28 -12.77 -9.29
N LEU A 228 -12.05 -12.43 -8.93
CA LEU A 228 -11.69 -11.61 -7.77
C LEU A 228 -11.27 -10.18 -8.12
N ASP A 229 -11.20 -9.87 -9.42
CA ASP A 229 -10.90 -8.54 -9.93
C ASP A 229 -11.83 -7.47 -9.32
N SER A 230 -11.20 -6.38 -8.91
CA SER A 230 -11.82 -5.16 -8.43
C SER A 230 -10.81 -4.03 -8.51
N THR A 231 -11.29 -2.79 -8.61
CA THR A 231 -10.46 -1.58 -8.52
C THR A 231 -9.55 -1.63 -7.29
N GLY A 232 -8.27 -1.30 -7.47
CA GLY A 232 -7.26 -1.34 -6.40
C GLY A 232 -6.94 -2.75 -5.86
N CYS A 233 -7.42 -3.81 -6.52
CA CYS A 233 -7.48 -5.18 -6.01
C CYS A 233 -8.11 -5.25 -4.61
N GLY A 234 -9.23 -4.56 -4.41
CA GLY A 234 -9.89 -4.38 -3.12
C GLY A 234 -10.71 -5.56 -2.60
N LYS A 235 -10.88 -6.69 -3.31
CA LYS A 235 -11.57 -7.88 -2.77
C LYS A 235 -10.58 -8.89 -2.21
N ALA A 236 -9.61 -9.24 -3.04
CA ALA A 236 -8.47 -10.07 -2.72
C ALA A 236 -7.36 -9.71 -3.69
N GLY A 237 -6.11 -9.92 -3.28
CA GLY A 237 -4.97 -9.70 -4.17
C GLY A 237 -3.66 -10.16 -3.56
N VAL A 238 -2.64 -10.14 -4.40
CA VAL A 238 -1.24 -10.26 -3.99
C VAL A 238 -0.54 -8.92 -4.23
N GLU A 239 0.11 -8.39 -3.20
CA GLU A 239 0.98 -7.23 -3.28
C GLU A 239 2.44 -7.69 -3.24
N ILE A 240 3.24 -7.32 -4.24
CA ILE A 240 4.65 -7.70 -4.36
C ILE A 240 5.51 -6.43 -4.29
N LYS A 241 6.33 -6.32 -3.24
CA LYS A 241 7.18 -5.14 -3.03
C LYS A 241 8.54 -5.32 -3.69
N MET A 242 8.78 -4.55 -4.76
CA MET A 242 10.00 -4.64 -5.57
C MET A 242 10.96 -3.44 -5.43
N LYS A 243 10.50 -2.34 -4.83
CA LYS A 243 11.31 -1.11 -4.68
C LYS A 243 12.11 -1.12 -3.37
N ASN A 244 13.20 -0.34 -3.35
CA ASN A 244 14.06 -0.18 -2.17
C ASN A 244 13.37 0.52 -1.00
N ASP A 245 12.50 1.48 -1.31
CA ASP A 245 11.74 2.18 -0.29
C ASP A 245 10.60 1.30 0.20
N THR A 246 10.80 0.68 1.36
CA THR A 246 9.85 -0.23 2.00
C THR A 246 8.54 0.45 2.40
N ARG A 247 8.51 1.79 2.48
CA ARG A 247 7.31 2.58 2.85
C ARG A 247 6.23 2.52 1.79
N LEU A 248 6.60 2.40 0.52
CA LEU A 248 5.71 2.48 -0.63
C LEU A 248 4.88 1.21 -0.82
N THR A 249 3.64 1.33 -1.28
CA THR A 249 2.83 0.18 -1.67
C THR A 249 3.50 -0.57 -2.82
N GLY A 250 3.45 -1.91 -2.78
CA GLY A 250 3.96 -2.78 -3.85
C GLY A 250 3.04 -2.84 -5.07
N TYR A 251 3.44 -3.63 -6.07
CA TYR A 251 2.58 -3.93 -7.21
C TYR A 251 1.48 -4.90 -6.81
N ARG A 252 0.22 -4.62 -7.15
CA ARG A 252 -0.92 -5.48 -6.84
C ARG A 252 -1.46 -6.21 -8.07
N PHE A 253 -1.81 -7.47 -7.87
CA PHE A 253 -2.37 -8.35 -8.89
C PHE A 253 -3.54 -9.16 -8.30
N CYS A 254 -4.59 -9.36 -9.10
CA CYS A 254 -5.82 -10.01 -8.65
C CYS A 254 -6.67 -10.58 -9.80
N SER A 255 -6.11 -10.67 -11.01
CA SER A 255 -6.77 -11.18 -12.21
C SER A 255 -5.85 -12.11 -12.98
N ASP A 256 -6.41 -13.06 -13.72
CA ASP A 256 -5.67 -13.94 -14.62
C ASP A 256 -5.04 -13.20 -15.81
N GLU A 257 -5.53 -12.01 -16.12
CA GLU A 257 -4.89 -11.08 -17.06
C GLU A 257 -3.47 -10.67 -16.61
N ASP A 258 -3.13 -10.86 -15.33
CA ASP A 258 -1.82 -10.53 -14.76
C ASP A 258 -0.78 -11.66 -14.98
N ASN A 259 -1.21 -12.80 -15.53
CA ASN A 259 -0.32 -13.94 -15.78
C ASN A 259 0.75 -13.61 -16.82
N GLY A 260 1.98 -14.07 -16.58
CA GLY A 260 3.14 -13.83 -17.43
C GLY A 260 3.93 -12.56 -17.09
N ILE A 261 3.40 -11.67 -16.24
CA ILE A 261 4.14 -10.50 -15.77
C ILE A 261 5.39 -10.95 -15.02
N SER A 262 6.52 -10.33 -15.35
CA SER A 262 7.82 -10.57 -14.71
C SER A 262 8.33 -9.27 -14.10
N LEU A 263 8.76 -9.36 -12.84
CA LEU A 263 9.15 -8.25 -12.01
C LEU A 263 10.58 -8.48 -11.52
N LYS A 264 11.35 -7.39 -11.40
CA LYS A 264 12.72 -7.42 -10.88
C LYS A 264 12.82 -6.50 -9.68
N SER A 265 13.32 -7.02 -8.58
CA SER A 265 13.51 -6.24 -7.36
C SER A 265 14.76 -5.35 -7.44
N ASN A 266 14.75 -4.29 -6.64
CA ASN A 266 15.92 -3.46 -6.39
C ASN A 266 16.70 -3.87 -5.14
N SER A 267 16.13 -4.77 -4.32
CA SER A 267 16.66 -5.29 -3.06
C SER A 267 16.84 -6.81 -3.11
N ASN A 268 17.51 -7.38 -2.10
CA ASN A 268 17.63 -8.81 -1.89
C ASN A 268 16.51 -9.40 -1.00
N LEU A 269 15.48 -8.62 -0.67
CA LEU A 269 14.32 -9.04 0.10
C LEU A 269 13.05 -8.54 -0.58
N VAL A 270 12.16 -9.46 -0.94
CA VAL A 270 10.87 -9.18 -1.57
C VAL A 270 9.74 -9.70 -0.67
N PRO A 271 9.04 -8.80 0.05
CA PRO A 271 7.77 -9.13 0.68
C PRO A 271 6.67 -9.36 -0.37
N VAL A 272 6.05 -10.54 -0.29
CA VAL A 272 4.84 -10.92 -1.03
C VAL A 272 3.69 -11.00 -0.02
N ILE A 273 2.75 -10.08 -0.10
CA ILE A 273 1.63 -9.97 0.85
C ILE A 273 0.34 -10.36 0.15
N MET A 274 -0.24 -11.48 0.56
CA MET A 274 -1.55 -11.91 0.11
C MET A 274 -2.63 -11.45 1.07
N TYR A 275 -3.76 -11.01 0.54
CA TYR A 275 -4.89 -10.59 1.37
C TYR A 275 -6.22 -10.95 0.71
N SER A 276 -7.24 -11.22 1.52
CA SER A 276 -8.60 -11.46 1.04
C SER A 276 -9.64 -11.12 2.12
N LYS A 277 -10.73 -10.47 1.72
CA LYS A 277 -11.90 -10.23 2.59
C LYS A 277 -13.06 -11.20 2.35
N VAL A 278 -12.94 -12.06 1.35
CA VAL A 278 -14.02 -12.93 0.86
C VAL A 278 -13.70 -14.41 1.08
N ALA A 279 -14.74 -15.24 1.13
CA ALA A 279 -14.60 -16.69 1.30
C ALA A 279 -14.11 -17.41 0.04
N THR A 280 -14.19 -16.78 -1.13
CA THR A 280 -13.66 -17.33 -2.39
C THR A 280 -12.13 -17.37 -2.34
N PRO A 281 -11.49 -18.55 -2.56
CA PRO A 281 -10.04 -18.68 -2.62
C PRO A 281 -9.40 -17.82 -3.70
N LEU A 282 -8.40 -17.04 -3.30
CA LEU A 282 -7.40 -16.50 -4.21
C LEU A 282 -6.19 -17.44 -4.20
N ASP A 283 -5.94 -18.07 -5.33
CA ASP A 283 -4.76 -18.89 -5.59
C ASP A 283 -3.78 -18.08 -6.44
N VAL A 284 -2.51 -18.10 -6.06
CA VAL A 284 -1.42 -17.40 -6.73
C VAL A 284 -0.24 -18.36 -6.89
N ILE A 285 0.26 -18.48 -8.11
CA ILE A 285 1.46 -19.25 -8.44
C ILE A 285 2.54 -18.28 -8.88
N LEU A 286 3.65 -18.27 -8.15
CA LEU A 286 4.81 -17.43 -8.46
C LEU A 286 6.02 -18.31 -8.77
N ASN A 287 6.73 -17.97 -9.83
CA ASN A 287 8.10 -18.42 -10.03
C ASN A 287 9.04 -17.32 -9.55
N TYR A 288 10.13 -17.69 -8.88
CA TYR A 288 11.13 -16.74 -8.40
C TYR A 288 12.54 -17.32 -8.47
N HIS A 289 13.52 -16.45 -8.63
CA HIS A 289 14.95 -16.80 -8.55
C HIS A 289 15.79 -15.56 -8.25
N SER A 290 17.03 -15.75 -7.81
CA SER A 290 17.98 -14.68 -7.59
C SER A 290 18.83 -14.40 -8.83
N VAL A 291 19.10 -13.12 -9.05
CA VAL A 291 19.93 -12.61 -10.14
C VAL A 291 21.01 -11.67 -9.59
N SER A 292 22.09 -11.51 -10.33
CA SER A 292 23.16 -10.58 -9.93
C SER A 292 22.68 -9.13 -9.99
N SER A 293 23.13 -8.29 -9.06
CA SER A 293 22.93 -6.84 -9.12
C SER A 293 23.89 -6.24 -10.15
N THR A 294 23.57 -6.37 -11.43
CA THR A 294 24.13 -5.46 -12.43
C THR A 294 23.59 -4.05 -12.23
#